data_AF-A0A9P8VR85-F1
#
_entry.id   AF-A0A9P8VR85-F1
#
_cell.length_a   1.000
_cell.length_b   1.000
_cell.length_c   1.000
_cell.angle_alpha   90.00
_cell.angle_beta   90.00
_cell.angle_gamma   90.00
#
_symmetry.space_group_name_H-M   'P 1'
#
loop_
_entity.id
_entity.type
_entity.pdbx_description
1 polymer ?
#
loop_
_entity_poly.entity_id
_entity_poly.type
_entity_poly.pdbx_seq_one_letter_code
_entity_poly.pdbx_strand_id
1 'polypeptide(L)'
;MDFSISKFPGAQFAITAYGPISTNVAGRSIVANKPPLPPVEKQALHDTVQPDIQLNSPVSPVFTVYSNNDPVVPVINAYRLAGGIKKAGGSVEFHIFADAPYGFALDTPSLPVSNWPLPCEIWLKQNKWME
;
A
#
# COMPACT_ATOMS: atom_id res chain seq x y z
N MET A 1 -23.96 -1.99 23.80
CA MET A 1 -23.98 -0.84 22.88
C MET A 1 -23.67 -1.39 21.51
N ASP A 2 -24.65 -1.34 20.61
CA ASP A 2 -24.50 -1.78 19.23
C ASP A 2 -23.70 -0.72 18.46
N PHE A 3 -22.41 -0.97 18.27
CA PHE A 3 -21.60 -0.21 17.32
C PHE A 3 -21.89 -0.72 15.91
N SER A 4 -23.14 -0.58 15.47
CA SER A 4 -23.45 -0.58 14.05
C SER A 4 -22.73 0.62 13.46
N ILE A 5 -21.47 0.41 13.05
CA ILE A 5 -20.74 1.31 12.18
C ILE A 5 -21.68 1.51 11.01
N SER A 6 -22.30 2.68 10.95
CA SER A 6 -23.09 3.11 9.80
C SER A 6 -22.25 2.79 8.57
N LYS A 7 -22.80 1.98 7.68
CA LYS A 7 -22.14 1.51 6.47
C LYS A 7 -21.68 2.73 5.69
N PHE A 8 -20.43 3.16 5.91
CA PHE A 8 -19.73 3.99 4.94
C PHE A 8 -19.92 3.26 3.61
N PRO A 9 -20.33 3.97 2.54
CA PRO A 9 -20.32 3.35 1.22
C PRO A 9 -18.93 2.73 1.06
N GLY A 10 -18.90 1.42 0.81
CA GLY A 10 -17.65 0.70 0.67
C GLY A 10 -16.78 1.44 -0.35
N ALA A 11 -15.50 1.63 -0.03
CA ALA A 11 -14.60 2.34 -0.94
C ALA A 11 -14.69 1.70 -2.33
N GLN A 12 -14.96 2.50 -3.36
CA GLN A 12 -15.06 1.98 -4.74
C GLN A 12 -13.72 1.49 -5.25
N PHE A 13 -12.64 2.09 -4.74
CA PHE A 13 -11.26 1.76 -5.06
C PHE A 13 -10.32 2.29 -3.98
N ALA A 14 -9.05 1.91 -4.06
CA ALA A 14 -7.97 2.53 -3.29
C ALA A 14 -6.80 2.90 -4.21
N ILE A 15 -6.20 4.07 -3.96
CA ILE A 15 -4.92 4.48 -4.56
C ILE A 15 -3.89 4.53 -3.44
N THR A 16 -2.79 3.83 -3.62
CA THR A 16 -1.69 3.78 -2.65
C THR A 16 -0.39 4.19 -3.32
N ALA A 17 -0.07 5.47 -3.22
CA ALA A 17 1.25 5.99 -3.61
C ALA A 17 2.10 6.05 -2.34
N TYR A 18 3.16 5.23 -2.30
CA TYR A 18 4.11 5.23 -1.19
C TYR A 18 3.48 4.92 0.19
N GLY A 19 2.91 3.72 0.33
CA GLY A 19 2.40 3.23 1.63
C GLY A 19 3.47 2.45 2.41
N PRO A 20 3.81 2.81 3.67
CA PRO A 20 4.56 1.92 4.54
C PRO A 20 3.69 0.72 4.93
N ILE A 21 3.68 -0.30 4.07
CA ILE A 21 2.86 -1.49 4.24
C ILE A 21 3.61 -2.50 5.10
N SER A 22 3.03 -2.94 6.22
CA SER A 22 3.48 -4.08 7.04
C SER A 22 4.98 -4.13 7.39
N THR A 23 5.67 -2.99 7.55
CA THR A 23 7.14 -2.95 7.62
C THR A 23 7.77 -3.38 8.94
N ASN A 24 6.99 -3.40 10.03
CA ASN A 24 7.51 -3.51 11.40
C ASN A 24 6.88 -4.66 12.21
N VAL A 25 6.09 -5.52 11.58
CA VAL A 25 5.47 -6.66 12.27
C VAL A 25 6.54 -7.63 12.73
N ALA A 26 6.52 -8.02 14.00
CA ALA A 26 7.43 -9.02 14.55
C ALA A 26 7.36 -10.33 13.73
N GLY A 27 8.54 -10.88 13.39
CA GLY A 27 8.65 -12.11 12.58
C GLY A 27 8.32 -11.96 11.09
N ARG A 28 7.89 -10.78 10.62
CA ARG A 28 7.61 -10.52 9.20
C ARG A 28 8.37 -9.32 8.62
N SER A 29 9.13 -8.60 9.45
CA SER A 29 10.01 -7.51 8.99
C SER A 29 10.99 -7.99 7.93
N ILE A 30 11.15 -7.21 6.86
CA ILE A 30 12.11 -7.50 5.77
C ILE A 30 13.52 -7.07 6.13
N VAL A 31 13.66 -5.95 6.83
CA VAL A 31 14.96 -5.44 7.28
C VAL A 31 15.44 -6.31 8.43
N ALA A 32 16.60 -6.96 8.26
CA ALA A 32 17.20 -7.82 9.27
C ALA A 32 17.52 -7.03 10.55
N ASN A 33 17.32 -7.65 11.71
CA ASN A 33 17.62 -7.07 13.03
C ASN A 33 16.96 -5.71 13.29
N LYS A 34 15.81 -5.42 12.66
CA LYS A 34 15.07 -4.19 12.90
C LYS A 34 14.57 -4.18 14.37
N PRO A 35 14.94 -3.17 15.17
CA PRO A 35 14.51 -3.12 16.57
C PRO A 35 13.00 -2.88 16.67
N PRO A 36 12.35 -3.32 17.77
CA PRO A 36 10.98 -2.94 18.07
C PRO A 36 10.81 -1.42 18.10
N LEU A 37 9.67 -0.94 17.62
CA LEU A 37 9.36 0.48 17.60
C LEU A 37 8.97 0.99 18.99
N PRO A 38 9.63 2.03 19.52
CA PRO A 38 9.12 2.76 20.68
C PRO A 38 8.02 3.75 20.25
N PRO A 39 7.03 4.00 21.12
CA PRO A 39 6.77 3.30 22.38
C PRO A 39 6.17 1.90 22.13
N VAL A 40 6.10 1.03 23.14
CA VAL A 40 5.68 -0.38 22.99
C VAL A 40 4.31 -0.54 22.31
N GLU A 41 3.41 0.43 22.50
CA GLU A 41 2.10 0.50 21.90
C GLU A 41 2.17 0.64 20.37
N LYS A 42 3.21 1.33 19.86
CA LYS A 42 3.45 1.44 18.41
C LYS A 42 3.84 0.10 17.82
N GLN A 43 4.69 -0.67 18.52
CA GLN A 43 5.01 -2.03 18.10
C GLN A 43 3.78 -2.93 18.15
N ALA A 44 3.01 -2.88 19.24
CA ALA A 44 1.79 -3.67 19.40
C ALA A 44 0.75 -3.37 18.30
N LEU A 45 0.62 -2.11 17.87
CA LEU A 45 -0.23 -1.73 16.74
C LEU A 45 0.22 -2.40 15.44
N HIS A 46 1.52 -2.39 15.15
CA HIS A 46 2.06 -3.07 13.97
C HIS A 46 1.89 -4.59 14.04
N ASP A 47 2.08 -5.20 15.21
CA ASP A 47 1.88 -6.63 15.38
C ASP A 47 0.41 -7.04 15.16
N THR A 48 -0.52 -6.15 15.52
CA THR A 48 -1.97 -6.35 15.36
C THR A 48 -2.47 -6.06 13.94
N VAL A 49 -1.96 -5.01 13.30
CA VAL A 49 -2.46 -4.49 12.00
C VAL A 49 -1.50 -4.86 10.88
N GLN A 50 -1.91 -5.85 10.07
CA GLN A 50 -1.14 -6.43 8.97
C GLN A 50 -1.95 -6.35 7.66
N PRO A 51 -1.88 -5.21 6.94
CA PRO A 51 -2.73 -4.94 5.78
C PRO A 51 -2.69 -5.98 4.66
N ASP A 52 -1.59 -6.72 4.49
CA ASP A 52 -1.43 -7.70 3.41
C ASP A 52 -2.13 -9.04 3.67
N ILE A 53 -2.60 -9.30 4.90
CA ILE A 53 -3.30 -10.55 5.27
C ILE A 53 -4.66 -10.33 5.95
N GLN A 54 -5.00 -9.11 6.34
CA GLN A 54 -6.27 -8.75 6.98
C GLN A 54 -7.24 -8.05 6.01
N LEU A 55 -7.13 -8.34 4.72
CA LEU A 55 -7.99 -7.76 3.71
C LEU A 55 -9.39 -8.37 3.77
N ASN A 56 -10.42 -7.52 3.74
CA ASN A 56 -11.81 -7.95 3.67
C ASN A 56 -12.20 -8.27 2.22
N SER A 57 -12.74 -9.48 2.00
CA SER A 57 -13.21 -9.91 0.69
C SER A 57 -14.67 -9.47 0.43
N PRO A 58 -15.02 -8.98 -0.78
CA PRO A 58 -14.11 -8.69 -1.89
C PRO A 58 -13.34 -7.39 -1.64
N VAL A 59 -12.06 -7.39 -1.97
CA VAL A 59 -11.25 -6.17 -1.95
C VAL A 59 -11.58 -5.33 -3.17
N SER A 60 -11.88 -4.05 -2.98
CA SER A 60 -12.06 -3.09 -4.07
C SER A 60 -10.79 -2.96 -4.91
N PRO A 61 -10.89 -2.63 -6.22
CA PRO A 61 -9.72 -2.43 -7.05
C PRO A 61 -8.70 -1.47 -6.45
N VAL A 62 -7.42 -1.82 -6.53
CA VAL A 62 -6.32 -1.04 -5.96
C VAL A 62 -5.36 -0.60 -7.06
N PHE A 63 -4.99 0.67 -7.05
CA PHE A 63 -3.82 1.16 -7.78
C PHE A 63 -2.68 1.37 -6.78
N THR A 64 -1.49 0.85 -7.06
CA THR A 64 -0.35 0.98 -6.17
C THR A 64 0.94 1.33 -6.92
N VAL A 65 1.68 2.27 -6.36
CA VAL A 65 2.95 2.78 -6.88
C VAL A 65 4.03 2.66 -5.82
N TYR A 66 5.19 2.15 -6.21
CA TYR A 66 6.29 1.84 -5.28
C TYR A 66 7.68 2.10 -5.84
N SER A 67 8.64 2.28 -4.91
CA SER A 67 10.07 2.35 -5.20
C SER A 67 10.70 0.98 -5.05
N ASN A 68 11.46 0.52 -6.05
CA ASN A 68 12.19 -0.74 -5.97
C ASN A 68 13.43 -0.65 -5.08
N ASN A 69 14.02 0.55 -4.95
CA ASN A 69 15.29 0.77 -4.27
C ASN A 69 15.16 1.43 -2.89
N ASP A 70 13.95 1.54 -2.34
CA ASP A 70 13.72 2.06 -0.99
C ASP A 70 14.31 1.12 0.09
N PRO A 71 15.33 1.56 0.85
CA PRO A 71 15.96 0.72 1.87
C PRO A 71 15.19 0.70 3.20
N VAL A 72 14.27 1.64 3.43
CA VAL A 72 13.52 1.80 4.68
C VAL A 72 12.20 1.04 4.62
N VAL A 73 11.54 1.05 3.46
CA VAL A 73 10.26 0.40 3.19
C VAL A 73 10.44 -0.51 1.96
N PRO A 74 10.98 -1.72 2.13
CA PRO A 74 11.34 -2.56 1.00
C PRO A 74 10.14 -2.95 0.13
N VAL A 75 10.35 -2.97 -1.20
CA VAL A 75 9.36 -3.34 -2.24
C VAL A 75 8.65 -4.67 -2.00
N ILE A 76 9.29 -5.59 -1.25
CA ILE A 76 8.69 -6.87 -0.86
C ILE A 76 7.34 -6.70 -0.14
N ASN A 77 7.15 -5.61 0.60
CA ASN A 77 5.86 -5.34 1.25
C ASN A 77 4.74 -5.06 0.24
N ALA A 78 5.05 -4.36 -0.86
CA ALA A 78 4.10 -4.12 -1.93
C ALA A 78 3.78 -5.41 -2.71
N TYR A 79 4.76 -6.30 -2.95
CA TYR A 79 4.49 -7.64 -3.51
C TYR A 79 3.54 -8.46 -2.64
N ARG A 80 3.74 -8.44 -1.30
CA ARG A 80 2.85 -9.13 -0.36
C ARG A 80 1.42 -8.59 -0.42
N LEU A 81 1.25 -7.26 -0.43
CA LEU A 81 -0.07 -6.64 -0.54
C LEU A 81 -0.75 -6.99 -1.85
N ALA A 82 -0.06 -6.89 -2.99
CA ALA A 82 -0.61 -7.26 -4.29
C ALA A 82 -1.09 -8.72 -4.32
N GLY A 83 -0.30 -9.64 -3.75
CA GLY A 83 -0.69 -11.04 -3.57
C GLY A 83 -1.90 -11.22 -2.64
N GLY A 84 -1.96 -10.47 -1.53
CA GLY A 84 -3.09 -10.45 -0.61
C GLY A 84 -4.38 -9.98 -1.28
N ILE A 85 -4.33 -8.86 -2.01
CA ILE A 85 -5.46 -8.31 -2.77
C ILE A 85 -6.00 -9.35 -3.75
N LYS A 86 -5.11 -9.99 -4.51
CA LYS A 86 -5.51 -11.02 -5.47
C LYS A 86 -6.16 -12.23 -4.80
N LYS A 87 -5.63 -12.68 -3.66
CA LYS A 87 -6.20 -13.79 -2.87
C LYS A 87 -7.58 -13.43 -2.29
N ALA A 88 -7.81 -12.17 -1.94
CA ALA A 88 -9.07 -11.66 -1.42
C ALA A 88 -10.06 -11.22 -2.52
N GLY A 89 -9.87 -11.68 -3.76
CA GLY A 89 -10.80 -11.47 -4.87
C GLY A 89 -10.74 -10.10 -5.54
N GLY A 90 -9.82 -9.23 -5.13
CA GLY A 90 -9.63 -7.91 -5.73
C GLY A 90 -8.74 -7.92 -6.98
N SER A 91 -8.70 -6.78 -7.66
CA SER A 91 -7.74 -6.48 -8.73
C SER A 91 -6.74 -5.44 -8.23
N VAL A 92 -5.52 -5.50 -8.77
CA VAL A 92 -4.45 -4.54 -8.46
C VAL A 92 -3.75 -4.12 -9.74
N GLU A 93 -3.66 -2.81 -9.98
CA GLU A 93 -2.73 -2.21 -10.93
C GLU A 93 -1.47 -1.78 -10.17
N PHE A 94 -0.31 -2.26 -10.59
CA PHE A 94 0.92 -2.19 -9.80
C PHE A 94 2.09 -1.65 -10.61
N HIS A 95 2.58 -0.48 -10.22
CA HIS A 95 3.70 0.22 -10.85
C HIS A 95 4.88 0.29 -9.90
N ILE A 96 6.02 -0.25 -10.33
CA ILE A 96 7.27 -0.22 -9.56
C ILE A 96 8.30 0.56 -10.35
N PHE A 97 8.79 1.65 -9.78
CA PHE A 97 9.88 2.43 -10.33
C PHE A 97 11.21 1.89 -9.82
N ALA A 98 12.14 1.62 -10.73
CA ALA A 98 13.46 1.08 -10.39
C ALA A 98 14.24 2.02 -9.45
N ASP A 99 14.08 3.34 -9.66
CA ASP A 99 14.66 4.38 -8.84
C ASP A 99 13.58 5.42 -8.46
N ALA A 100 13.33 5.53 -7.16
CA ALA A 100 12.49 6.57 -6.59
C ALA A 100 12.87 6.77 -5.10
N PRO A 101 12.98 8.03 -4.63
CA PRO A 101 13.46 8.30 -3.27
C PRO A 101 12.48 7.79 -2.22
N TYR A 102 12.99 7.41 -1.04
CA TYR A 102 12.14 7.22 0.13
C TYR A 102 11.24 8.44 0.34
N GLY A 103 9.95 8.21 0.57
CA GLY A 103 8.99 9.30 0.76
C GLY A 103 8.55 9.97 -0.53
N PHE A 104 8.84 9.39 -1.71
CA PHE A 104 8.39 9.97 -2.97
C PHE A 104 6.86 10.10 -2.98
N ALA A 105 6.39 11.28 -3.36
CA ALA A 105 4.97 11.57 -3.49
C ALA A 105 4.75 12.22 -4.85
N LEU A 106 4.47 13.52 -4.87
CA LEU A 106 4.34 14.32 -6.11
C LEU A 106 5.58 15.21 -6.35
N ASP A 107 6.38 15.46 -5.31
CA ASP A 107 7.52 16.39 -5.36
C ASP A 107 8.83 15.70 -5.75
N THR A 108 8.85 15.04 -6.91
CA THR A 108 10.05 14.40 -7.48
C THR A 108 10.24 14.73 -8.98
N PRO A 109 10.13 16.01 -9.38
CA PRO A 109 9.92 16.41 -10.77
C PRO A 109 11.04 16.01 -11.75
N SER A 110 12.24 15.73 -11.24
CA SER A 110 13.40 15.35 -12.05
C SER A 110 13.55 13.84 -12.28
N LEU A 111 12.68 13.01 -11.69
CA LEU A 111 12.78 11.55 -11.76
C LEU A 111 11.60 10.94 -12.55
N PRO A 112 11.78 9.76 -13.19
CA PRO A 112 10.70 9.09 -13.92
C PRO A 112 9.44 8.85 -13.10
N VAL A 113 9.61 8.62 -11.78
CA VAL A 113 8.50 8.41 -10.84
C VAL A 113 7.53 9.59 -10.78
N SER A 114 7.93 10.81 -11.13
CA SER A 114 7.01 11.96 -11.24
C SER A 114 5.83 11.72 -12.19
N ASN A 115 5.97 10.77 -13.12
CA ASN A 115 4.93 10.42 -14.08
C ASN A 115 3.89 9.43 -13.53
N TRP A 116 4.05 8.89 -12.32
CA TRP A 116 3.11 7.90 -11.76
C TRP A 116 1.63 8.34 -11.73
N PRO A 117 1.27 9.64 -11.60
CA PRO A 117 -0.13 10.05 -11.67
C PRO A 117 -0.76 9.80 -13.04
N LEU A 118 0.01 9.76 -14.13
CA LEU A 118 -0.50 9.52 -15.49
C LEU A 118 -1.12 8.12 -15.65
N PRO A 119 -0.45 6.99 -15.35
CA PRO A 119 -1.12 5.70 -15.37
C PRO A 119 -2.26 5.60 -14.35
N CYS A 120 -2.19 6.30 -13.21
CA CYS A 120 -3.31 6.37 -12.27
C CYS A 120 -4.55 7.02 -12.89
N GLU A 121 -4.35 8.12 -13.64
CA GLU A 121 -5.40 8.81 -14.38
C GLU A 121 -6.04 7.88 -15.41
N ILE A 122 -5.20 7.18 -16.19
CA ILE A 122 -5.65 6.21 -17.19
C ILE A 122 -6.45 5.09 -16.53
N TRP A 123 -5.98 4.55 -15.41
CA TRP A 123 -6.66 3.51 -14.66
C TRP A 123 -8.02 3.97 -14.12
N LEU A 124 -8.10 5.18 -13.58
CA LEU A 124 -9.37 5.77 -13.12
C LEU A 124 -10.38 5.91 -14.29
N LYS A 125 -9.93 6.35 -15.47
CA LYS A 125 -10.76 6.43 -16.69
C LYS A 125 -11.21 5.07 -17.18
N GLN A 126 -10.30 4.08 -17.21
CA GLN A 126 -10.64 2.69 -17.57
C GLN A 126 -11.75 2.11 -16.68
N ASN A 127 -11.76 2.47 -15.39
CA ASN A 127 -12.77 2.05 -14.44
C ASN A 127 -14.00 2.98 -14.36
N LYS A 128 -14.07 4.03 -15.19
CA LYS A 128 -15.18 5.00 -15.26
C LYS A 128 -15.41 5.78 -13.96
N TRP A 129 -14.33 6.03 -13.20
CA TRP A 129 -14.35 6.92 -12.03
C TRP A 129 -13.93 8.36 -12.36
N MET A 130 -13.43 8.58 -13.58
CA MET A 130 -13.04 9.88 -14.12
C MET A 130 -13.34 9.92 -15.62
N GLU A 131 -13.60 11.11 -16.13
CA GLU A 131 -13.81 11.41 -17.56
C GLU A 131 -12.50 11.68 -18.29
#